data_AF-A0A6N1Y9Z7-F1
#
_entry.id   AF-A0A6N1Y9Z7-F1
#
_cell.length_a   1.000
_cell.length_b   1.000
_cell.length_c   1.000
_cell.angle_alpha   90.00
_cell.angle_beta   90.00
_cell.angle_gamma   90.00
#
_symmetry.space_group_name_H-M   'P 1'
#
loop_
_entity.id
_entity.type
_entity.pdbx_description
1 polymer ?
#
loop_
_entity_poly.entity_id
_entity_poly.type
_entity_poly.pdbx_seq_one_letter_code
_entity_poly.pdbx_strand_id
1 'polypeptide(L)'
;MPKKLLKKYMPSPESIKGHKNLSFLGDKLHDPNLWHLNRRSVSAAFAIGLFAAWIPTPGQMVIAAIIALYFRANLPISVALVWITNPLTMPPMFYFAYLVGLWSLGQPSPDSTFEFSVDSIMANLNDIGGPFLVGCLILGIISSVVGYFGIRSFWRWNVVKHWNARPHK
;
A
#
# COMPACT_ATOMS: atom_id res chain seq x y z
N MET A 1 -7.87 20.43 8.91
CA MET A 1 -8.18 20.05 7.51
C MET A 1 -7.31 18.86 7.07
N PRO A 2 -7.90 17.77 6.54
CA PRO A 2 -7.18 16.54 6.13
C PRO A 2 -6.02 16.80 5.17
N LYS A 3 -6.21 17.74 4.23
CA LYS A 3 -5.17 18.17 3.28
C LYS A 3 -3.90 18.66 3.98
N LYS A 4 -4.01 19.39 5.10
CA LYS A 4 -2.84 19.93 5.81
C LYS A 4 -2.03 18.84 6.51
N LEU A 5 -2.71 17.84 7.08
CA LEU A 5 -2.07 16.69 7.71
C LEU A 5 -1.37 15.81 6.67
N LEU A 6 -2.08 15.44 5.59
CA LEU A 6 -1.49 14.63 4.52
C LEU A 6 -0.31 15.34 3.86
N LYS A 7 -0.41 16.64 3.60
CA LYS A 7 0.70 17.43 3.03
C LYS A 7 1.95 17.46 3.94
N LYS A 8 1.80 17.33 5.26
CA LYS A 8 2.92 17.33 6.21
C LYS A 8 3.77 16.04 6.14
N TYR A 9 3.14 14.90 5.86
CA TYR A 9 3.80 13.58 5.81
C TYR A 9 4.06 13.08 4.39
N MET A 10 3.57 13.78 3.38
CA MET A 10 3.74 13.39 1.98
C MET A 10 5.21 13.61 1.55
N PRO A 11 5.86 12.62 0.94
CA PRO A 11 7.20 12.79 0.40
C PRO A 11 7.21 13.88 -0.68
N SER A 12 8.30 14.65 -0.74
CA SER A 12 8.42 15.73 -1.71
C SER A 12 8.58 15.17 -3.14
N PRO A 13 8.18 15.92 -4.17
CA PRO A 13 8.40 15.55 -5.57
C PRO A 13 9.87 15.23 -5.88
N GLU A 14 10.79 15.98 -5.28
CA GLU A 14 12.22 15.83 -5.45
C GLU A 14 12.74 14.52 -4.85
N SER A 15 12.25 14.12 -3.67
CA SER A 15 12.60 12.83 -3.07
C SER A 15 12.16 11.65 -3.93
N ILE A 16 11.00 11.75 -4.60
CA ILE A 16 10.49 10.69 -5.49
C ILE A 16 11.32 10.62 -6.78
N LYS A 17 11.64 11.77 -7.38
CA LYS A 17 12.50 11.84 -8.59
C LYS A 17 13.92 11.35 -8.34
N GLY A 18 14.45 11.57 -7.13
CA GLY A 18 15.78 11.13 -6.72
C GLY A 18 15.92 9.61 -6.52
N HIS A 19 14.81 8.87 -6.41
CA HIS A 19 14.87 7.41 -6.28
C HIS A 19 15.18 6.74 -7.62
N LYS A 20 16.26 5.95 -7.67
CA LYS A 20 16.71 5.21 -8.87
C LYS A 20 15.59 4.40 -9.56
N ASN A 21 14.69 3.80 -8.78
CA ASN A 21 13.60 2.97 -9.30
C ASN A 21 12.42 3.79 -9.84
N LEU A 22 12.38 5.10 -9.59
CA LEU A 22 11.28 6.00 -9.94
C LEU A 22 11.73 7.13 -10.87
N SER A 23 13.00 7.16 -11.28
CA SER A 23 13.55 8.18 -12.19
C SER A 23 12.89 8.17 -13.58
N PHE A 24 12.38 7.02 -14.03
CA PHE A 24 11.65 6.88 -15.30
C PHE A 24 10.32 7.65 -15.34
N LEU A 25 9.82 8.12 -14.18
CA LEU A 25 8.58 8.89 -14.11
C LEU A 25 8.72 10.31 -14.68
N GLY A 26 9.96 10.83 -14.80
CA GLY A 26 10.34 12.14 -15.37
C GLY A 26 9.22 12.99 -15.96
N ASP A 27 8.93 12.79 -17.26
CA ASP A 27 7.97 13.58 -18.04
C ASP A 27 6.50 13.19 -17.78
N LYS A 28 6.23 12.00 -17.23
CA LYS A 28 4.86 11.57 -16.89
C LYS A 28 4.32 12.26 -15.63
N LEU A 29 5.15 13.01 -14.91
CA LEU A 29 4.80 13.75 -13.69
C LEU A 29 4.10 15.10 -13.95
N HIS A 30 3.85 15.48 -15.20
CA HIS A 30 3.17 16.73 -15.54
C HIS A 30 1.66 16.74 -15.25
N ASP A 31 1.00 15.58 -15.01
CA ASP A 31 -0.42 15.56 -14.63
C ASP A 31 -0.62 16.12 -13.20
N PRO A 32 -1.34 17.24 -13.03
CA PRO A 32 -1.55 17.85 -11.71
C PRO A 32 -2.28 16.92 -10.73
N ASN A 33 -3.10 15.98 -11.21
CA ASN A 33 -3.86 15.06 -10.34
C ASN A 33 -2.98 14.07 -9.59
N LEU A 34 -1.77 13.79 -10.09
CA LEU A 34 -0.78 12.94 -9.43
C LEU A 34 -0.27 13.58 -8.14
N TRP A 35 -0.34 14.91 -8.05
CA TRP A 35 0.19 15.70 -6.93
C TRP A 35 -0.92 16.32 -6.06
N HIS A 36 -2.07 16.60 -6.65
CA HIS A 36 -3.16 17.29 -5.97
C HIS A 36 -3.88 16.39 -4.95
N LEU A 37 -3.96 16.88 -3.72
CA LEU A 37 -4.71 16.24 -2.63
C LEU A 37 -6.21 16.49 -2.80
N ASN A 38 -6.87 15.62 -3.57
CA ASN A 38 -8.32 15.54 -3.67
C ASN A 38 -8.83 14.21 -3.11
N ARG A 39 -10.09 14.17 -2.64
CA ARG A 39 -10.67 13.01 -1.95
C ARG A 39 -10.60 11.73 -2.78
N ARG A 40 -10.86 11.81 -4.09
CA ARG A 40 -10.90 10.65 -5.00
C ARG A 40 -9.49 10.10 -5.24
N SER A 41 -8.56 10.97 -5.62
CA SER A 41 -7.15 10.65 -5.90
C SER A 41 -6.45 10.08 -4.66
N VAL A 42 -6.67 10.67 -3.48
CA VAL A 42 -6.13 10.16 -2.22
C VAL A 42 -6.73 8.80 -1.86
N SER A 43 -8.04 8.61 -2.00
CA SER A 43 -8.66 7.30 -1.69
C SER A 43 -8.14 6.20 -2.61
N ALA A 44 -8.00 6.49 -3.91
CA ALA A 44 -7.38 5.57 -4.87
C ALA A 44 -5.91 5.28 -4.52
N ALA A 45 -5.14 6.30 -4.12
CA ALA A 45 -3.74 6.12 -3.72
C ALA A 45 -3.59 5.19 -2.50
N PHE A 46 -4.49 5.30 -1.53
CA PHE A 46 -4.52 4.38 -0.40
C PHE A 46 -4.81 2.93 -0.83
N ALA A 47 -5.79 2.74 -1.71
CA ALA A 47 -6.10 1.42 -2.25
C ALA A 47 -4.91 0.79 -2.98
N ILE A 48 -4.26 1.56 -3.85
CA ILE A 48 -3.16 1.11 -4.71
C ILE A 48 -1.91 0.84 -3.89
N GLY A 49 -1.50 1.80 -3.04
CA GLY A 49 -0.28 1.68 -2.26
C GLY A 49 -0.34 0.53 -1.24
N LEU A 50 -1.48 0.37 -0.57
CA LEU A 50 -1.66 -0.74 0.39
C LEU A 50 -1.79 -2.09 -0.31
N PHE A 51 -2.44 -2.17 -1.48
CA PHE A 51 -2.42 -3.40 -2.27
C PHE A 51 -0.99 -3.76 -2.69
N ALA A 52 -0.25 -2.79 -3.23
CA ALA A 52 1.10 -2.99 -3.71
C ALA A 52 2.10 -3.34 -2.60
N ALA A 53 1.87 -2.89 -1.36
CA ALA A 53 2.67 -3.26 -0.19
C ALA A 53 2.67 -4.77 0.11
N TRP A 54 1.66 -5.51 -0.36
CA TRP A 54 1.58 -6.97 -0.22
C TRP A 54 2.15 -7.72 -1.42
N ILE A 55 2.66 -7.03 -2.46
CA ILE A 55 3.30 -7.70 -3.59
C ILE A 55 4.73 -8.06 -3.18
N PRO A 56 5.08 -9.35 -3.04
CA PRO A 56 6.36 -9.78 -2.47
C PRO A 56 7.48 -9.70 -3.51
N THR A 57 7.78 -8.47 -3.95
CA THR A 57 8.82 -8.20 -4.94
C THR A 57 9.59 -6.93 -4.55
N PRO A 58 10.92 -6.88 -4.76
CA PRO A 58 11.70 -5.65 -4.57
C PRO A 58 11.21 -4.48 -5.45
N GLY A 59 10.51 -4.78 -6.55
CA GLY A 59 9.97 -3.82 -7.51
C GLY A 59 8.59 -3.24 -7.18
N GLN A 60 8.02 -3.54 -6.00
CA GLN A 60 6.66 -3.12 -5.63
C GLN A 60 6.39 -1.60 -5.73
N MET A 61 7.41 -0.76 -5.52
CA MET A 61 7.28 0.69 -5.70
C MET A 61 6.99 1.09 -7.15
N VAL A 62 7.63 0.42 -8.10
CA VAL A 62 7.42 0.67 -9.54
C VAL A 62 6.03 0.23 -9.94
N ILE A 63 5.58 -0.92 -9.43
CA ILE A 63 4.23 -1.43 -9.65
C ILE A 63 3.20 -0.42 -9.10
N ALA A 64 3.36 0.03 -7.86
CA ALA A 64 2.49 1.04 -7.26
C ALA A 64 2.47 2.33 -8.07
N ALA A 65 3.61 2.79 -8.56
CA ALA A 65 3.72 3.99 -9.38
C ALA A 65 3.01 3.85 -10.73
N ILE A 66 3.18 2.72 -11.42
CA ILE A 66 2.52 2.44 -12.71
C ILE A 66 1.00 2.38 -12.52
N ILE A 67 0.52 1.68 -11.49
CA ILE A 67 -0.90 1.58 -11.18
C ILE A 67 -1.45 2.97 -10.81
N ALA A 68 -0.72 3.75 -10.02
CA ALA A 68 -1.11 5.12 -9.66
C ALA A 68 -1.21 6.04 -10.88
N LEU A 69 -0.27 5.95 -11.82
CA LEU A 69 -0.34 6.67 -13.09
C LEU A 69 -1.58 6.28 -13.89
N TYR A 70 -1.83 4.97 -14.04
CA TYR A 70 -2.96 4.46 -14.81
C TYR A 70 -4.30 4.94 -14.25
N PHE A 71 -4.48 4.88 -12.93
CA PHE A 71 -5.71 5.34 -12.26
C PHE A 71 -5.72 6.85 -11.93
N ARG A 72 -4.67 7.59 -12.31
CA ARG A 72 -4.47 9.01 -11.97
C ARG A 72 -4.64 9.28 -10.47
N ALA A 73 -4.15 8.36 -9.65
CA ALA A 73 -4.14 8.46 -8.21
C ALA A 73 -2.96 9.31 -7.73
N ASN A 74 -2.99 9.71 -6.46
CA ASN A 74 -1.92 10.51 -5.89
C ASN A 74 -0.64 9.65 -5.81
N LEU A 75 0.32 9.94 -6.67
CA LEU A 75 1.52 9.14 -6.84
C LEU A 75 2.39 9.13 -5.58
N PRO A 76 2.69 10.28 -4.93
CA PRO A 76 3.46 10.30 -3.68
C PRO A 76 2.87 9.43 -2.59
N ILE A 77 1.55 9.51 -2.37
CA ILE A 77 0.88 8.71 -1.34
C ILE A 77 0.93 7.23 -1.70
N SER A 78 0.69 6.88 -2.98
CA SER A 78 0.72 5.48 -3.42
C SER A 78 2.07 4.84 -3.16
N VAL A 79 3.17 5.53 -3.49
CA VAL A 79 4.54 5.05 -3.26
C VAL A 79 4.88 5.03 -1.77
N ALA A 80 4.52 6.07 -1.01
CA ALA A 80 4.82 6.15 0.42
C ALA A 80 4.18 5.00 1.23
N LEU A 81 2.97 4.57 0.86
CA LEU A 81 2.28 3.48 1.53
C LEU A 81 2.95 2.12 1.33
N VAL A 82 3.68 1.94 0.22
CA VAL A 82 4.45 0.71 -0.02
C VAL A 82 5.58 0.56 1.00
N TRP A 83 6.10 1.66 1.55
CA TRP A 83 7.13 1.63 2.59
C TRP A 83 6.66 1.08 3.94
N ILE A 84 5.35 0.82 4.08
CA ILE A 84 4.85 0.02 5.20
C ILE A 84 5.54 -1.34 5.22
N THR A 85 5.85 -1.92 4.06
CA THR A 85 6.59 -3.19 3.92
C THR A 85 8.10 -2.89 3.78
N ASN A 86 8.77 -2.73 4.92
CA ASN A 86 10.20 -2.46 5.04
C ASN A 86 10.89 -3.63 5.77
N PRO A 87 12.24 -3.71 5.82
CA PRO A 87 12.94 -4.87 6.39
C PRO A 87 12.53 -5.27 7.82
N LEU A 88 12.02 -4.32 8.61
CA LEU A 88 11.55 -4.58 9.97
C LEU A 88 10.13 -5.17 10.00
N THR A 89 9.22 -4.66 9.15
CA THR A 89 7.80 -5.05 9.12
C THR A 89 7.50 -6.19 8.15
N MET A 90 8.34 -6.39 7.14
CA MET A 90 8.16 -7.40 6.09
C MET A 90 8.14 -8.83 6.66
N PRO A 91 9.06 -9.25 7.56
CA PRO A 91 9.01 -10.61 8.11
C PRO A 91 7.69 -10.95 8.82
N PRO A 92 7.19 -10.17 9.81
CA PRO A 92 5.92 -10.50 10.46
C PRO A 92 4.72 -10.38 9.52
N MET A 93 4.70 -9.42 8.59
CA MET A 93 3.63 -9.29 7.61
C MET A 93 3.54 -10.50 6.69
N PHE A 94 4.67 -10.93 6.13
CA PHE A 94 4.70 -12.02 5.15
C PHE A 94 4.51 -13.39 5.78
N TYR A 95 4.98 -13.59 7.01
CA TYR A 95 4.61 -14.77 7.78
C TYR A 95 3.10 -14.82 8.05
N PHE A 96 2.50 -13.69 8.42
CA PHE A 96 1.04 -13.62 8.60
C PHE A 96 0.29 -13.88 7.29
N ALA A 97 0.77 -13.36 6.16
CA ALA A 97 0.23 -13.70 4.84
C ALA A 97 0.28 -15.21 4.60
N TYR A 98 1.42 -15.85 4.84
CA TYR A 98 1.56 -17.29 4.70
C TYR A 98 0.52 -18.07 5.54
N LEU A 99 0.32 -17.70 6.81
CA LEU A 99 -0.70 -18.33 7.67
C LEU A 99 -2.12 -18.15 7.14
N VAL A 100 -2.47 -16.94 6.67
CA VAL A 100 -3.77 -16.66 6.03
C VAL A 100 -3.95 -17.51 4.78
N GLY A 101 -2.88 -17.69 4.01
CA GLY A 101 -2.84 -18.55 2.84
C GLY A 101 -3.11 -20.01 3.16
N LEU A 102 -2.40 -20.59 4.13
CA LEU A 102 -2.59 -21.97 4.59
C LEU A 102 -4.04 -22.18 5.04
N TRP A 103 -4.53 -21.27 5.87
CA TRP A 103 -5.91 -21.31 6.35
C TRP A 103 -6.93 -21.24 5.21
N SER A 104 -6.72 -20.34 4.24
CA SER A 104 -7.62 -20.19 3.09
C SER A 104 -7.61 -21.39 2.14
N LEU A 105 -6.49 -22.12 2.06
CA LEU A 105 -6.34 -23.31 1.21
C LEU A 105 -6.68 -24.61 1.96
N GLY A 106 -7.03 -24.54 3.25
CA GLY A 106 -7.29 -25.73 4.07
C GLY A 106 -6.06 -26.60 4.32
N GLN A 107 -4.86 -26.02 4.25
CA GLN A 107 -3.59 -26.72 4.48
C GLN A 107 -3.24 -26.74 5.99
N PRO A 108 -2.50 -27.75 6.46
CA PRO A 108 -2.09 -27.83 7.85
C PRO A 108 -1.21 -26.64 8.25
N SER A 109 -1.26 -26.27 9.53
CA SER A 109 -0.38 -25.24 10.07
C SER A 109 1.09 -25.66 9.98
N PRO A 110 2.03 -24.71 9.90
CA PRO A 110 3.45 -25.03 9.81
C PRO A 110 3.91 -25.77 11.07
N ASP A 111 4.78 -26.76 10.90
CA ASP A 111 5.41 -27.45 12.03
C ASP A 111 6.21 -26.48 12.90
N SER A 112 6.35 -26.77 14.19
CA SER A 112 7.06 -25.91 15.15
C SER A 112 8.55 -25.71 14.85
N THR A 113 9.13 -26.56 13.99
CA THR A 113 10.52 -26.46 13.50
C THR A 113 10.63 -25.65 12.20
N PHE A 114 9.52 -25.13 11.67
CA PHE A 114 9.49 -24.40 10.41
C PHE A 114 10.02 -22.98 10.55
N GLU A 115 11.12 -22.68 9.87
CA GLU A 115 11.62 -21.32 9.72
C GLU A 115 11.14 -20.70 8.41
N PHE A 116 10.31 -19.66 8.52
CA PHE A 116 9.88 -18.87 7.38
C PHE A 116 11.03 -17.97 6.92
N SER A 117 11.67 -18.35 5.82
CA SER A 117 12.77 -17.62 5.20
C SER A 117 12.58 -17.48 3.70
N VAL A 118 13.33 -16.58 3.08
CA VAL A 118 13.35 -16.43 1.61
C VAL A 118 13.82 -17.72 0.94
N ASP A 119 14.82 -18.39 1.53
CA ASP A 119 15.33 -19.67 1.04
C ASP A 119 14.25 -20.75 1.11
N SER A 120 13.44 -20.78 2.17
CA SER A 120 12.31 -21.70 2.30
C SER A 120 11.26 -21.47 1.21
N ILE A 121 10.93 -20.21 0.89
CA ILE A 121 9.97 -19.86 -0.18
C ILE A 121 10.48 -20.33 -1.55
N MET A 122 11.77 -20.15 -1.83
CA MET A 122 12.37 -20.55 -3.09
C MET A 122 12.55 -22.08 -3.21
N ALA A 123 12.81 -22.76 -2.09
CA ALA A 123 12.99 -24.21 -2.07
C ALA A 123 11.69 -24.98 -2.30
N ASN A 124 10.54 -24.49 -1.82
CA ASN A 124 9.26 -25.19 -1.91
C ASN A 124 8.13 -24.26 -2.39
N LEU A 125 8.10 -23.96 -3.68
CA LEU A 125 7.09 -23.08 -4.27
C LEU A 125 5.65 -23.59 -4.13
N ASN A 126 5.41 -24.90 -4.13
CA ASN A 126 4.05 -25.44 -3.99
C ASN A 126 3.57 -25.46 -2.55
N ASP A 127 4.43 -25.88 -1.61
CA ASP A 127 4.05 -26.01 -0.19
C ASP A 127 4.11 -24.67 0.56
N ILE A 128 4.99 -23.75 0.14
CA ILE A 128 5.21 -22.47 0.83
C ILE A 128 4.81 -21.31 -0.07
N GLY A 129 5.29 -21.29 -1.32
CA GLY A 129 5.05 -20.19 -2.26
C GLY A 129 3.56 -20.02 -2.61
N GLY A 130 2.83 -21.11 -2.83
CA GLY A 130 1.40 -21.09 -3.17
C GLY A 130 0.55 -20.42 -2.09
N PRO A 131 0.53 -20.96 -0.85
CA PRO A 131 -0.18 -20.34 0.27
C PRO A 131 0.27 -18.91 0.52
N PHE A 132 1.58 -18.65 0.50
CA PHE A 132 2.12 -17.30 0.69
C PHE A 132 1.54 -16.28 -0.30
N LEU A 133 1.53 -16.60 -1.60
CA LEU A 133 0.99 -15.70 -2.62
C LEU A 133 -0.52 -15.51 -2.49
N VAL A 134 -1.26 -16.57 -2.15
CA VAL A 134 -2.71 -16.48 -1.87
C VAL A 134 -2.98 -15.56 -0.69
N GLY A 135 -2.23 -15.71 0.40
CA GLY A 135 -2.32 -14.85 1.56
C GLY A 135 -2.00 -13.38 1.26
N CYS A 136 -0.93 -13.13 0.51
CA CYS A 136 -0.57 -11.79 0.03
C CYS A 136 -1.69 -11.18 -0.81
N LEU A 137 -2.33 -11.96 -1.70
CA LEU A 137 -3.44 -11.48 -2.50
C LEU A 137 -4.65 -11.12 -1.63
N ILE A 138 -5.04 -12.00 -0.70
CA ILE A 138 -6.17 -11.79 0.21
C ILE A 138 -5.93 -10.53 1.06
N LEU A 139 -4.78 -10.44 1.73
CA LEU A 139 -4.44 -9.31 2.60
C LEU A 139 -4.25 -8.02 1.80
N GLY A 140 -3.73 -8.12 0.56
CA GLY A 140 -3.66 -7.03 -0.40
C GLY A 140 -5.04 -6.45 -0.71
N ILE A 141 -6.01 -7.31 -1.06
CA ILE A 141 -7.39 -6.89 -1.35
C ILE A 141 -8.03 -6.27 -0.10
N ILE A 142 -7.92 -6.92 1.06
CA ILE A 142 -8.49 -6.43 2.32
C ILE A 142 -7.90 -5.06 2.67
N SER A 143 -6.58 -4.93 2.64
CA SER A 143 -5.88 -3.67 2.96
C SER A 143 -6.24 -2.56 1.97
N SER A 144 -6.40 -2.91 0.69
CA SER A 144 -6.84 -1.98 -0.35
C SER A 144 -8.23 -1.41 -0.07
N VAL A 145 -9.20 -2.29 0.21
CA VAL A 145 -10.58 -1.92 0.53
C VAL A 145 -10.63 -1.09 1.82
N VAL A 146 -10.01 -1.57 2.89
CA VAL A 146 -9.96 -0.88 4.19
C VAL A 146 -9.29 0.49 4.04
N GLY A 147 -8.18 0.57 3.31
CA GLY A 147 -7.50 1.82 3.02
C GLY A 147 -8.37 2.84 2.29
N TYR A 148 -9.01 2.41 1.20
CA TYR A 148 -9.90 3.26 0.40
C TYR A 148 -11.04 3.84 1.24
N PHE A 149 -11.79 2.99 1.93
CA PHE A 149 -12.94 3.43 2.72
C PHE A 149 -12.53 4.14 4.01
N GLY A 150 -11.41 3.73 4.62
CA GLY A 150 -10.84 4.34 5.82
C GLY A 150 -10.48 5.81 5.60
N ILE A 151 -9.67 6.11 4.58
CA ILE A 151 -9.29 7.50 4.30
C ILE A 151 -10.48 8.34 3.82
N ARG A 152 -11.41 7.74 3.07
CA ARG A 152 -12.64 8.39 2.62
C ARG A 152 -13.55 8.78 3.79
N SER A 153 -13.64 7.92 4.81
CA SER A 153 -14.42 8.14 6.04
C SER A 153 -13.74 9.15 6.95
N PHE A 154 -12.41 9.02 7.15
CA PHE A 154 -11.61 9.99 7.90
C PHE A 154 -11.74 11.40 7.31
N TRP A 155 -11.72 11.52 5.99
CA TRP A 155 -11.90 12.81 5.31
C TRP A 155 -13.29 13.39 5.58
N ARG A 156 -14.36 12.58 5.45
CA ARG A 156 -15.73 13.01 5.71
C ARG A 156 -15.90 13.46 7.16
N TRP A 157 -15.42 12.67 8.12
CA TRP A 157 -15.49 12.99 9.54
C TRP A 157 -14.81 14.33 9.86
N ASN A 158 -13.61 14.55 9.34
CA ASN A 158 -12.90 15.82 9.52
C ASN A 158 -13.67 17.01 8.94
N VAL A 159 -14.26 16.88 7.75
CA VAL A 159 -15.03 17.97 7.12
C VAL A 159 -16.25 18.32 7.97
N VAL A 160 -17.03 17.31 8.40
CA VAL A 160 -18.21 17.51 9.25
C VAL A 160 -17.82 18.15 10.59
N LYS A 161 -16.75 17.65 11.23
CA LYS A 161 -16.25 18.22 12.49
C LYS A 161 -15.87 19.71 12.35
N HIS A 162 -15.21 20.09 11.26
CA HIS A 162 -14.85 21.51 11.04
C HIS A 162 -16.05 22.36 10.63
N TRP A 163 -17.09 21.78 10.01
CA TRP A 163 -18.32 22.50 9.69
C TRP A 163 -19.11 22.81 10.96
N ASN A 164 -19.28 21.83 11.85
CA ASN A 164 -20.00 21.99 13.12
C ASN A 164 -19.27 22.89 14.12
N ALA A 165 -17.95 23.05 13.98
CA ALA A 165 -17.14 23.94 14.81
C ALA A 165 -17.14 25.41 14.32
N ARG A 166 -17.87 25.73 13.24
CA ARG A 166 -18.03 27.12 12.82
C ARG A 166 -19.07 27.78 13.73
N PRO A 167 -18.73 28.91 14.38
CA PRO A 167 -19.75 29.72 15.04
C PRO A 167 -20.78 30.12 13.98
N HIS A 168 -22.06 29.83 14.23
CA HIS A 168 -23.15 30.48 13.51
C HIS A 168 -23.03 31.97 13.82
N LYS A 169 -22.68 32.78 12.81
CA LYS A 169 -22.84 34.23 12.85
C LYS A 169 -24.29 34.56 12.50
#